data_AF-A0A1Q3TEG1-F1
#
_entry.id   AF-A0A1Q3TEG1-F1
#
_cell.length_a   1.000
_cell.length_b   1.000
_cell.length_c   1.000
_cell.angle_alpha   90.00
_cell.angle_beta   90.00
_cell.angle_gamma   90.00
#
_symmetry.space_group_name_H-M   'P 1'
#
loop_
_entity.id
_entity.type
_entity.pdbx_description
1 polymer ?
#
loop_
_entity_poly.entity_id
_entity_poly.type
_entity_poly.pdbx_seq_one_letter_code
_entity_poly.pdbx_strand_id
1 'polypeptide(L)'
;MKIIKWISHPVIVCFTFLMILVSGDHFGGVYLLYLLMALPHGGLHSILAFIGIGILAVNYVRYRRESRYLFDPLLNVLGVFTLYASLWIFFFRSWEENNNTFEQSVPLITFILYVLCSLSSLIYSLYRLREAIPQKRKY
;
A
#
# COMPACT_ATOMS: atom_id res chain seq x y z
N MET A 1 -11.40 -14.36 -11.68
CA MET A 1 -11.26 -13.77 -10.32
C MET A 1 -10.11 -14.32 -9.48
N LYS A 2 -9.56 -15.53 -9.75
CA LYS A 2 -8.46 -16.10 -8.94
C LYS A 2 -7.19 -15.25 -8.98
N ILE A 3 -6.73 -14.83 -10.16
CA ILE A 3 -5.51 -14.03 -10.32
C ILE A 3 -5.58 -12.70 -9.54
N ILE A 4 -6.69 -11.96 -9.68
CA ILE A 4 -6.93 -10.72 -8.92
C ILE A 4 -6.83 -11.00 -7.42
N LYS A 5 -7.49 -12.06 -6.91
CA LYS A 5 -7.41 -12.42 -5.48
C LYS A 5 -5.97 -12.63 -4.98
N TRP A 6 -5.10 -13.24 -5.80
CA TRP A 6 -3.69 -13.44 -5.45
C TRP A 6 -2.92 -12.13 -5.48
N ILE A 7 -3.06 -11.31 -6.52
CA ILE A 7 -2.34 -10.03 -6.66
C ILE A 7 -2.82 -8.98 -5.64
N SER A 8 -4.10 -9.01 -5.27
CA SER A 8 -4.73 -8.18 -4.24
C SER A 8 -4.36 -8.57 -2.80
N HIS A 9 -3.44 -9.54 -2.61
CA HIS A 9 -3.14 -10.05 -1.27
C HIS A 9 -2.44 -8.95 -0.42
N PRO A 10 -2.90 -8.65 0.81
CA PRO A 10 -2.35 -7.56 1.63
C PRO A 10 -0.83 -7.64 1.83
N VAL A 11 -0.28 -8.86 1.97
CA VAL A 11 1.16 -9.08 2.08
C VAL A 11 1.92 -8.69 0.81
N ILE A 12 1.35 -8.96 -0.37
CA ILE A 12 1.96 -8.59 -1.66
C ILE A 12 1.96 -7.07 -1.82
N VAL A 13 0.88 -6.39 -1.40
CA VAL A 13 0.81 -4.92 -1.39
C VAL A 13 1.88 -4.33 -0.47
N CYS A 14 2.03 -4.85 0.76
CA CYS A 14 3.07 -4.40 1.68
C CYS A 14 4.48 -4.67 1.14
N PHE A 15 4.71 -5.85 0.57
CA PHE A 15 6.01 -6.22 0.03
C PHE A 15 6.41 -5.33 -1.15
N THR A 16 5.51 -5.16 -2.12
CA THR A 16 5.76 -4.29 -3.28
C THR A 16 5.94 -2.83 -2.88
N PHE A 17 5.22 -2.33 -1.87
CA PHE A 17 5.42 -1.01 -1.28
C PHE A 17 6.82 -0.82 -0.70
N LEU A 18 7.29 -1.78 0.12
CA LEU A 18 8.61 -1.73 0.74
C LEU A 18 9.76 -1.84 -0.28
N MET A 19 9.51 -2.53 -1.39
CA MET A 19 10.46 -2.78 -2.48
C MET A 19 10.46 -1.68 -3.56
N ILE A 20 9.65 -0.63 -3.42
CA ILE A 20 9.75 0.54 -4.31
C ILE A 20 11.17 1.05 -4.25
N LEU A 21 11.83 1.16 -5.39
CA LEU A 21 13.14 1.77 -5.47
C LEU A 21 12.99 3.27 -5.62
N VAL A 22 13.83 4.00 -4.90
CA VAL A 22 13.93 5.45 -4.95
C VAL A 22 15.33 5.79 -5.43
N SER A 23 15.46 6.70 -6.40
CA SER A 23 16.77 7.25 -6.76
C SER A 23 17.18 8.26 -5.69
N GLY A 24 18.44 8.26 -5.26
CA GLY A 24 19.01 9.35 -4.48
C GLY A 24 20.25 9.91 -5.19
N ASP A 25 20.61 11.14 -4.86
CA ASP A 25 21.76 11.86 -5.46
C ASP A 25 23.11 11.12 -5.32
N HIS A 26 23.27 10.29 -4.30
CA HIS A 26 24.49 9.53 -4.05
C HIS A 26 24.29 8.01 -4.04
N PHE A 27 23.19 7.52 -3.46
CA PHE A 27 22.87 6.10 -3.42
C PHE A 27 21.36 5.91 -3.40
N GLY A 28 20.80 5.38 -4.49
CA GLY A 28 19.40 4.95 -4.52
C GLY A 28 19.20 3.67 -3.70
N GLY A 29 17.97 3.43 -3.25
CA GLY A 29 17.68 2.29 -2.38
C GLY A 29 16.22 1.87 -2.39
N VAL A 30 15.94 0.74 -1.74
CA VAL A 30 14.56 0.31 -1.48
C VAL A 30 13.92 1.23 -0.44
N TYR A 31 12.64 1.54 -0.61
CA TYR A 31 11.91 2.49 0.23
C TYR A 31 11.96 2.08 1.70
N LEU A 32 11.99 0.77 1.99
CA LEU A 32 12.22 0.25 3.34
C LEU A 32 13.42 0.90 4.05
N LEU A 33 14.55 1.14 3.37
CA LEU A 33 15.73 1.76 3.99
C LEU A 33 15.43 3.20 4.40
N TYR A 34 14.77 3.98 3.53
CA TYR A 34 14.34 5.34 3.83
C TYR A 34 13.37 5.38 5.02
N LEU A 35 12.43 4.43 5.09
CA LEU A 35 11.52 4.31 6.22
C LEU A 35 12.27 4.05 7.53
N LEU A 36 13.22 3.11 7.52
CA LEU A 36 14.00 2.75 8.71
C LEU A 36 14.93 3.88 9.16
N MET A 37 15.51 4.64 8.23
CA MET A 37 16.34 5.81 8.56
C MET A 37 15.52 6.97 9.11
N ALA A 38 14.29 7.18 8.61
CA ALA A 38 13.44 8.27 9.07
C ALA A 38 12.69 7.96 10.37
N LEU A 39 12.52 6.68 10.73
CA LEU A 39 11.73 6.27 11.90
C LEU A 39 12.29 6.81 13.24
N PRO A 40 13.61 6.72 13.53
CA PRO A 40 14.19 7.29 14.76
C PRO A 40 14.00 8.80 14.89
N HIS A 41 13.83 9.49 13.76
CA HIS A 41 13.64 10.94 13.70
C HIS A 41 12.17 11.35 13.68
N GLY A 42 11.24 10.40 13.83
CA GLY A 42 9.80 10.68 13.80
C GLY A 42 9.30 11.13 12.42
N GLY A 43 9.94 10.69 11.34
CA GLY A 43 9.54 11.04 9.99
C GLY A 43 8.08 10.65 9.71
N LEU A 44 7.25 11.65 9.40
CA LEU A 44 5.80 11.47 9.20
C LEU A 44 5.47 10.37 8.17
N HIS A 45 6.22 10.34 7.05
CA HIS A 45 6.06 9.31 6.02
C HIS A 45 6.35 7.91 6.57
N SER A 46 7.33 7.76 7.46
CA SER A 46 7.67 6.48 8.08
C SER A 46 6.61 6.01 9.06
N ILE A 47 6.13 6.91 9.93
CA ILE A 47 5.03 6.61 10.85
C ILE A 47 3.79 6.14 10.06
N LEU A 48 3.41 6.87 9.01
CA LEU A 48 2.27 6.48 8.16
C LEU A 48 2.50 5.14 7.45
N ALA A 49 3.71 4.87 6.96
CA ALA A 49 4.03 3.58 6.34
C ALA A 49 3.79 2.42 7.32
N PHE A 50 4.32 2.52 8.54
CA PHE A 50 4.16 1.47 9.55
C PHE A 50 2.72 1.33 10.02
N ILE A 51 1.96 2.43 10.15
CA ILE A 51 0.52 2.37 10.44
C ILE A 51 -0.23 1.65 9.31
N GLY A 52 0.02 2.02 8.05
CA GLY A 52 -0.60 1.40 6.88
C GLY A 52 -0.30 -0.10 6.78
N ILE A 53 0.97 -0.49 6.97
CA ILE A 53 1.41 -1.90 7.02
C ILE A 53 0.71 -2.62 8.18
N GLY A 54 0.65 -2.00 9.36
CA GLY A 54 -0.04 -2.56 10.54
C GLY A 54 -1.53 -2.82 10.28
N ILE A 55 -2.23 -1.87 9.68
CA ILE A 55 -3.65 -2.02 9.29
C ILE A 55 -3.83 -3.19 8.33
N LEU A 56 -2.99 -3.29 7.29
CA LEU A 56 -3.04 -4.38 6.32
C LEU A 56 -2.69 -5.74 6.93
N ALA A 57 -1.75 -5.78 7.88
CA ALA A 57 -1.39 -7.00 8.60
C ALA A 57 -2.52 -7.47 9.53
N VAL A 58 -3.16 -6.56 10.27
CA VAL A 58 -4.34 -6.87 11.09
C VAL A 58 -5.47 -7.41 10.21
N ASN A 59 -5.71 -6.77 9.06
CA ASN A 59 -6.71 -7.24 8.11
C ASN A 59 -6.36 -8.63 7.56
N TYR A 60 -5.09 -8.93 7.30
CA TYR A 60 -4.64 -10.26 6.87
C TYR A 60 -4.91 -11.34 7.93
N VAL A 61 -4.64 -11.06 9.20
CA VAL A 61 -4.92 -11.99 10.30
C VAL A 61 -6.42 -12.26 10.42
N ARG A 62 -7.25 -11.22 10.27
CA ARG A 62 -8.72 -11.35 10.25
C ARG A 62 -9.22 -12.09 9.01
N TYR A 63 -8.60 -11.88 7.86
CA TYR A 63 -8.92 -12.57 6.61
C TYR A 63 -8.77 -14.09 6.74
N ARG A 64 -7.74 -14.57 7.44
CA ARG A 64 -7.55 -16.00 7.73
C ARG A 64 -8.68 -16.62 8.58
N ARG A 65 -9.41 -15.81 9.34
CA ARG A 65 -10.51 -16.26 10.21
C ARG A 65 -11.87 -16.28 9.51
N GLU A 66 -11.91 -16.09 8.18
CA GLU A 66 -13.14 -16.01 7.36
C GLU A 66 -14.19 -15.02 7.87
N SER A 67 -13.73 -13.97 8.54
CA SER A 67 -14.58 -12.86 8.97
C SER A 67 -15.27 -12.23 7.75
N ARG A 68 -16.62 -12.20 7.77
CA ARG A 68 -17.46 -11.56 6.73
C ARG A 68 -17.88 -10.14 7.09
N TYR A 69 -17.14 -9.48 7.98
CA TYR A 69 -17.53 -8.15 8.44
C TYR A 69 -17.23 -7.07 7.40
N LEU A 70 -18.15 -6.11 7.26
CA LEU A 70 -18.00 -4.87 6.48
C LEU A 70 -16.71 -4.10 6.81
N PHE A 71 -16.18 -4.31 8.01
CA PHE A 71 -14.98 -3.64 8.49
C PHE A 71 -13.71 -4.07 7.75
N ASP A 72 -13.63 -5.32 7.30
CA ASP A 72 -12.42 -5.86 6.66
C ASP A 72 -12.07 -5.19 5.32
N PRO A 73 -13.01 -4.99 4.36
CA PRO A 73 -12.72 -4.23 3.15
C PRO A 73 -12.42 -2.75 3.44
N LEU A 74 -13.03 -2.14 4.46
CA LEU A 74 -12.75 -0.75 4.85
C LEU A 74 -11.33 -0.60 5.41
N LEU A 75 -10.88 -1.52 6.25
CA LEU A 75 -9.48 -1.55 6.73
C LEU A 75 -8.49 -1.68 5.58
N ASN A 76 -8.79 -2.50 4.57
CA ASN A 76 -7.91 -2.65 3.41
C ASN A 76 -7.79 -1.33 2.63
N VAL A 77 -8.91 -0.67 2.39
CA VAL A 77 -8.96 0.63 1.72
C VAL A 77 -8.17 1.67 2.52
N LEU A 78 -8.42 1.77 3.82
CA LEU A 78 -7.72 2.69 4.70
C LEU A 78 -6.20 2.44 4.73
N GLY A 79 -5.79 1.18 4.84
CA GLY A 79 -4.38 0.79 4.84
C GLY A 79 -3.68 1.20 3.55
N VAL A 80 -4.27 0.91 2.39
CA VAL A 80 -3.71 1.30 1.09
C VAL A 80 -3.61 2.82 0.94
N PHE A 81 -4.64 3.58 1.33
CA PHE A 81 -4.58 5.05 1.30
C PHE A 81 -3.50 5.61 2.22
N THR A 82 -3.28 4.98 3.39
CA THR A 82 -2.24 5.38 4.33
C THR A 82 -0.84 5.15 3.74
N LEU A 83 -0.65 4.05 2.99
CA LEU A 83 0.60 3.80 2.26
C LEU A 83 0.83 4.83 1.14
N TYR A 84 -0.21 5.18 0.39
CA TYR A 84 -0.11 6.26 -0.61
C TYR A 84 0.22 7.61 0.03
N ALA A 85 -0.40 7.95 1.17
CA ALA A 85 -0.10 9.17 1.90
C ALA A 85 1.37 9.20 2.37
N SER A 86 1.89 8.07 2.85
CA SER A 86 3.31 7.92 3.18
C SER A 86 4.22 8.24 1.99
N LEU A 87 4.02 7.59 0.84
CA LEU A 87 4.81 7.83 -0.38
C LEU A 87 4.70 9.28 -0.86
N TRP A 88 3.49 9.83 -0.87
CA TRP A 88 3.26 11.21 -1.27
C TRP A 88 4.06 12.18 -0.39
N ILE A 89 3.99 12.03 0.93
CA ILE A 89 4.72 12.89 1.87
C ILE A 89 6.22 12.75 1.69
N PHE A 90 6.71 11.54 1.44
CA PHE A 90 8.13 11.30 1.17
C PHE A 90 8.59 12.07 -0.07
N PHE A 91 8.00 11.78 -1.24
CA PHE A 91 8.40 12.42 -2.49
C PHE A 91 8.15 13.92 -2.52
N PHE A 92 7.11 14.42 -1.85
CA PHE A 92 6.84 15.85 -1.77
C PHE A 92 7.91 16.59 -0.95
N ARG A 93 8.42 15.98 0.12
CA ARG A 93 9.43 16.61 0.98
C ARG A 93 10.85 16.50 0.44
N SER A 94 11.16 15.43 -0.28
CA SER A 94 12.50 15.16 -0.82
C SER A 94 12.49 15.12 -2.35
N TRP A 95 11.68 15.99 -2.97
CA TRP A 95 11.51 15.99 -4.42
C TRP A 95 12.81 16.29 -5.15
N GLU A 96 13.57 17.29 -4.69
CA GLU A 96 14.82 17.72 -5.35
C GLU A 96 15.86 16.60 -5.37
N GLU A 97 15.96 15.82 -4.29
CA GLU A 97 16.91 14.70 -4.14
C GLU A 97 16.49 13.44 -4.92
N ASN A 98 15.19 13.30 -5.22
CA ASN A 98 14.59 12.08 -5.75
C ASN A 98 13.87 12.26 -7.09
N ASN A 99 13.98 13.43 -7.73
CA ASN A 99 13.27 13.79 -8.97
C ASN A 99 13.52 12.79 -10.11
N ASN A 100 14.75 12.27 -10.19
CA ASN A 100 15.18 11.29 -11.19
C ASN A 100 14.54 9.90 -11.00
N THR A 101 13.85 9.66 -9.89
CA THR A 101 13.26 8.34 -9.57
C THR A 101 12.30 7.92 -10.67
N PHE A 102 11.48 8.84 -11.18
CA PHE A 102 10.47 8.52 -12.19
C PHE A 102 11.01 8.48 -13.62
N GLU A 103 12.27 8.87 -13.82
CA GLU A 103 12.96 8.81 -15.12
C GLU A 103 13.73 7.50 -15.30
N GLN A 104 14.14 6.87 -14.20
CA GLN A 104 14.85 5.60 -14.22
C GLN A 104 13.89 4.42 -14.39
N SER A 105 14.21 3.52 -15.33
CA SER A 105 13.32 2.39 -15.67
C SER A 105 13.06 1.45 -14.48
N VAL A 106 14.09 1.13 -13.69
CA VAL A 106 13.96 0.15 -12.60
C VAL A 106 13.09 0.69 -11.46
N PRO A 107 13.32 1.90 -10.91
CA PRO A 107 12.38 2.51 -9.98
C PRO A 107 10.96 2.64 -10.51
N LEU A 108 10.79 3.09 -11.75
CA LEU A 108 9.47 3.20 -12.38
C LEU A 108 8.74 1.85 -12.44
N ILE A 109 9.43 0.77 -12.81
CA ILE A 109 8.85 -0.59 -12.82
C ILE A 109 8.41 -1.00 -11.42
N THR A 110 9.22 -0.78 -10.39
CA THR A 110 8.84 -1.14 -9.01
C THR A 110 7.64 -0.33 -8.50
N PHE A 111 7.57 0.95 -8.86
CA PHE A 111 6.43 1.81 -8.55
C PHE A 111 5.15 1.33 -9.26
N ILE A 112 5.24 1.01 -10.56
CA ILE A 112 4.11 0.48 -11.34
C ILE A 112 3.62 -0.85 -10.74
N LEU A 113 4.52 -1.75 -10.33
CA LEU A 113 4.15 -3.01 -9.68
C LEU A 113 3.36 -2.77 -8.39
N TYR A 114 3.80 -1.83 -7.55
CA TYR A 114 3.06 -1.45 -6.35
C TYR A 114 1.67 -0.87 -6.69
N VAL A 115 1.58 0.03 -7.69
CA VAL A 115 0.31 0.61 -8.13
C VAL A 115 -0.65 -0.46 -8.62
N LEU A 116 -0.18 -1.42 -9.42
CA LEU A 116 -1.01 -2.53 -9.91
C LEU A 116 -1.53 -3.42 -8.77
N CYS A 117 -0.67 -3.76 -7.80
CA CYS A 117 -1.06 -4.58 -6.66
C CYS A 117 -2.05 -3.87 -5.73
N SER A 118 -1.78 -2.61 -5.41
CA SER A 118 -2.64 -1.79 -4.54
C SER A 118 -3.98 -1.47 -5.19
N LEU A 119 -4.03 -1.13 -6.48
CA LEU A 119 -5.29 -0.95 -7.22
C LEU A 119 -6.10 -2.24 -7.28
N SER A 120 -5.45 -3.37 -7.54
CA SER A 120 -6.12 -4.68 -7.49
C SER A 120 -6.72 -4.94 -6.09
N SER A 121 -5.99 -4.59 -5.02
CA SER A 121 -6.47 -4.69 -3.64
C SER A 121 -7.69 -3.79 -3.38
N LEU A 122 -7.67 -2.55 -3.88
CA LEU A 122 -8.80 -1.62 -3.76
C LEU A 122 -10.04 -2.13 -4.52
N ILE A 123 -9.89 -2.53 -5.78
CA ILE A 123 -10.99 -3.07 -6.61
C ILE A 123 -11.63 -4.27 -5.90
N TYR A 124 -10.80 -5.18 -5.39
CA TYR A 124 -11.28 -6.36 -4.69
C TYR A 124 -11.99 -6.01 -3.37
N SER A 125 -11.51 -4.99 -2.66
CA SER A 125 -12.15 -4.50 -1.43
C SER A 125 -13.51 -3.86 -1.71
N LEU A 126 -13.62 -3.08 -2.77
CA LEU A 126 -14.90 -2.49 -3.21
C LEU A 126 -15.90 -3.57 -3.63
N TYR A 127 -15.44 -4.60 -4.34
CA TYR A 127 -16.27 -5.76 -4.68
C TYR A 127 -16.82 -6.44 -3.42
N ARG A 128 -15.98 -6.72 -2.42
CA ARG A 128 -16.42 -7.30 -1.13
C ARG A 128 -17.35 -6.39 -0.35
N LEU A 129 -17.09 -5.08 -0.35
CA LEU A 129 -17.94 -4.10 0.32
C LEU A 129 -19.36 -4.13 -0.26
N ARG A 130 -19.47 -4.21 -1.60
CA ARG A 130 -20.76 -4.36 -2.28
C ARG A 130 -21.50 -5.63 -1.89
N GLU A 131 -20.80 -6.77 -1.79
CA GLU A 131 -21.42 -8.04 -1.37
C GLU A 131 -21.88 -8.04 0.09
N ALA A 132 -21.19 -7.29 0.95
CA ALA A 132 -21.48 -7.24 2.37
C ALA A 132 -22.66 -6.28 2.73
N ILE A 133 -23.06 -5.38 1.82
CA ILE A 133 -24.26 -4.55 1.99
C ILE A 133 -25.48 -5.41 1.61
N PRO A 134 -26.40 -5.74 2.55
CA PRO A 134 -27.59 -6.49 2.23
C PRO A 134 -28.42 -5.70 1.20
N GLN A 135 -28.66 -6.29 0.02
CA GLN A 135 -29.57 -5.70 -0.94
C GLN A 135 -30.95 -5.62 -0.28
N LYS A 136 -31.45 -4.40 -0.07
CA LYS A 136 -32.87 -4.20 0.29
C LYS A 136 -33.69 -4.94 -0.77
N ARG A 137 -34.36 -6.02 -0.37
CA ARG A 137 -35.35 -6.69 -1.23
C ARG A 137 -36.34 -5.61 -1.66
N LYS A 138 -36.37 -5.31 -2.96
CA LYS A 138 -37.50 -4.59 -3.56
C LYS A 138 -38.70 -5.53 -3.39
N TYR A 139 -39.60 -5.17 -2.47
CA TYR A 139 -40.95 -5.69 -2.43
C TYR A 139 -41.77 -5.02 -3.53
#